data_AF-A0A813HZ57-F1
#
_entry.id   AF-A0A813HZ57-F1
#
_cell.length_a   1.000
_cell.length_b   1.000
_cell.length_c   1.000
_cell.angle_alpha   90.00
_cell.angle_beta   90.00
_cell.angle_gamma   90.00
#
_symmetry.space_group_name_H-M   'P 1'
#
loop_
_entity.id
_entity.type
_entity.pdbx_description
1 polymer ?
#
loop_
_entity_poly.entity_id
_entity_poly.type
_entity_poly.pdbx_seq_one_letter_code
_entity_poly.pdbx_strand_id
1 'polypeptide(L)'
;MVVKLKFEPKGVGHAGDEFYLQVMENRCVGCASVERLVRFSIVPHVFRSQLPARFKEHSSHDIVLLCHACYVPASEASQAMRSRLLMECSIAECNGLDVNARRFHIDDKKMQARGAASALRHPHLPHDVRLAKEAVVREFLGIPDDVELTPDDVEAARTMDPKVAVDGYVPPDVTCITRLRLSEESAEGDAGEVMEQRVFEFVLGWRLCLLESVKPRFLPNGWDAQRSIRKHDDLFGPGVEGIAAAGRIPEGSDSNSTNNINNNTKHDVSR
;
A
#
# COMPACT_ATOMS: atom_id res chain seq x y z
N MET A 1 28.05 10.72 30.18
CA MET A 1 28.09 9.33 29.66
C MET A 1 28.16 9.43 28.14
N VAL A 2 29.27 9.01 27.53
CA VAL A 2 29.49 9.14 26.08
C VAL A 2 29.33 7.77 25.46
N VAL A 3 28.31 7.59 24.61
CA VAL A 3 28.10 6.36 23.84
C VAL A 3 29.05 6.40 22.64
N LYS A 4 29.99 5.46 22.57
CA LYS A 4 30.93 5.32 21.45
C LYS A 4 30.54 4.09 20.63
N LEU A 5 30.24 4.28 19.34
CA LEU A 5 29.93 3.19 18.42
C LEU A 5 31.18 2.33 18.20
N LYS A 6 31.01 1.00 18.11
CA LYS A 6 32.09 0.03 17.83
C LYS A 6 32.30 -0.24 16.34
N PHE A 7 31.62 0.52 15.47
CA PHE A 7 31.69 0.36 14.02
C PHE A 7 31.63 1.73 13.33
N GLU A 8 32.14 1.82 12.11
CA GLU A 8 31.97 2.99 11.27
C GLU A 8 30.59 2.97 10.60
N PRO A 9 29.75 4.01 10.80
CA PRO A 9 28.45 4.09 10.14
C PRO A 9 28.63 4.22 8.62
N LYS A 10 27.75 3.58 7.85
CA LYS A 10 27.75 3.56 6.36
C LYS A 10 27.37 4.92 5.71
N GLY A 11 27.42 6.02 6.46
CA GLY A 11 27.04 7.36 6.00
C GLY A 11 26.64 8.29 7.15
N VAL A 12 26.30 9.53 6.81
CA VAL A 12 25.91 10.58 7.77
C VAL A 12 24.44 10.51 8.22
N GLY A 13 23.69 9.50 7.76
CA GLY A 13 22.27 9.36 8.05
C GLY A 13 21.44 10.47 7.39
N HIS A 14 20.50 11.05 8.14
CA HIS A 14 19.66 12.17 7.70
C HIS A 14 20.25 13.55 8.05
N ALA A 15 21.58 13.66 8.11
CA ALA A 15 22.25 14.92 8.42
C ALA A 15 21.84 16.00 7.40
N GLY A 16 21.32 17.13 7.90
CA GLY A 16 20.86 18.24 7.07
C GLY A 16 19.40 18.13 6.60
N ASP A 17 18.70 17.03 6.88
CA ASP A 17 17.29 16.87 6.51
C ASP A 17 16.37 17.11 7.73
N GLU A 18 15.90 18.35 7.86
CA GLU A 18 15.01 18.76 8.96
C GLU A 18 13.77 17.86 9.09
N PHE A 19 13.28 17.31 7.99
CA PHE A 19 12.11 16.42 8.01
C PHE A 19 12.35 15.17 8.86
N TYR A 20 13.53 14.55 8.77
CA TYR A 20 13.82 13.32 9.52
C TYR A 20 14.41 13.59 10.91
N LEU A 21 14.91 14.79 11.14
CA LEU A 21 15.45 15.21 12.45
C LEU A 21 14.36 15.77 13.38
N GLN A 22 13.19 16.10 12.85
CA GLN A 22 12.06 16.59 13.66
C GLN A 22 11.49 15.51 14.59
N VAL A 23 10.83 15.96 15.65
CA VAL A 23 10.03 15.07 16.51
C VAL A 23 8.73 14.72 15.78
N MET A 24 8.52 13.43 15.50
CA MET A 24 7.28 12.93 14.94
C MET A 24 6.24 12.74 16.05
N GLU A 25 5.17 13.52 16.00
CA GLU A 25 4.09 13.41 16.98
C GLU A 25 3.20 12.20 16.72
N ASN A 26 2.83 11.48 17.78
CA ASN A 26 1.88 10.36 17.72
C ASN A 26 0.44 10.88 17.61
N ARG A 27 0.10 11.46 16.47
CA ARG A 27 -1.24 11.99 16.15
C ARG A 27 -1.64 11.67 14.73
N CYS A 28 -2.94 11.64 14.48
CA CYS A 28 -3.51 11.47 13.14
C CYS A 28 -3.15 12.66 12.25
N VAL A 29 -2.54 12.42 11.07
CA VAL A 29 -2.21 13.49 10.12
C VAL A 29 -3.46 14.15 9.51
N GLY A 30 -4.60 13.45 9.54
CA GLY A 30 -5.90 13.95 9.09
C GLY A 30 -6.48 15.01 10.04
N CYS A 31 -6.70 14.62 11.29
CA CYS A 31 -7.53 15.38 12.25
C CYS A 31 -6.86 15.66 13.61
N ALA A 32 -5.57 15.35 13.78
CA ALA A 32 -4.82 15.46 15.04
C ALA A 32 -5.31 14.61 16.21
N SER A 33 -6.28 13.70 16.02
CA SER A 33 -6.65 12.72 17.05
C SER A 33 -5.43 11.92 17.51
N VAL A 34 -5.31 11.66 18.81
CA VAL A 34 -4.25 10.85 19.42
C VAL A 34 -4.74 9.44 19.78
N GLU A 35 -6.00 9.12 19.46
CA GLU A 35 -6.64 7.87 19.82
C GLU A 35 -6.77 6.93 18.62
N ARG A 36 -6.68 5.62 18.89
CA ARG A 36 -6.89 4.54 17.90
C ARG A 36 -6.10 4.78 16.61
N LEU A 37 -4.83 5.13 16.79
CA LEU A 37 -3.90 5.38 15.70
C LEU A 37 -3.46 4.07 15.07
N VAL A 38 -3.47 4.06 13.74
CA VAL A 38 -2.91 2.99 12.92
C VAL A 38 -1.82 3.57 12.03
N ARG A 39 -0.77 2.78 11.82
CA ARG A 39 0.27 3.07 10.85
C ARG A 39 -0.29 2.77 9.45
N PHE A 40 -0.33 3.78 8.60
CA PHE A 40 -0.81 3.68 7.23
C PHE A 40 0.34 3.88 6.26
N SER A 41 0.58 2.89 5.40
CA SER A 41 1.53 3.01 4.29
C SER A 41 0.80 3.60 3.08
N ILE A 42 1.20 4.80 2.67
CA ILE A 42 0.64 5.52 1.52
C ILE A 42 0.75 4.68 0.25
N VAL A 43 1.94 4.13 0.01
CA VAL A 43 2.16 3.12 -1.03
C VAL A 43 1.95 1.73 -0.41
N PRO A 44 1.00 0.93 -0.89
CA PRO A 44 0.75 -0.40 -0.34
C PRO A 44 2.00 -1.28 -0.36
N HIS A 45 2.20 -2.07 0.71
CA HIS A 45 3.39 -2.91 0.87
C HIS A 45 3.56 -3.90 -0.29
N VAL A 46 2.45 -4.43 -0.83
CA VAL A 46 2.44 -5.36 -1.98
C VAL A 46 3.11 -4.79 -3.23
N PHE A 47 3.05 -3.47 -3.42
CA PHE A 47 3.76 -2.78 -4.50
C PHE A 47 5.16 -2.36 -4.07
N ARG A 48 5.28 -1.76 -2.87
CA ARG A 48 6.55 -1.24 -2.35
C ARG A 48 7.64 -2.31 -2.27
N SER A 49 7.27 -3.55 -1.91
CA SER A 49 8.22 -4.67 -1.80
C SER A 49 8.82 -5.09 -3.14
N GLN A 50 8.20 -4.75 -4.27
CA GLN A 50 8.62 -5.15 -5.63
C GLN A 50 9.47 -4.08 -6.33
N LEU A 51 9.53 -2.85 -5.81
CA LEU A 51 10.32 -1.78 -6.41
C LEU A 51 11.84 -2.07 -6.30
N PRO A 52 12.69 -1.40 -7.09
CA PRO A 52 14.14 -1.48 -6.93
C PRO A 52 14.61 -1.06 -5.53
N ALA A 53 15.69 -1.68 -5.03
CA ALA A 53 16.18 -1.48 -3.66
C ALA A 53 16.47 0.00 -3.35
N ARG A 54 17.02 0.74 -4.32
CA ARG A 54 17.33 2.18 -4.19
C ARG A 54 16.12 3.07 -3.87
N PHE A 55 14.90 2.60 -4.13
CA PHE A 55 13.67 3.33 -3.82
C PHE A 55 13.01 2.88 -2.51
N LYS A 56 13.53 1.85 -1.82
CA LYS A 56 12.95 1.28 -0.60
C LYS A 56 13.52 1.89 0.70
N GLU A 57 14.73 2.45 0.65
CA GLU A 57 15.49 2.87 1.84
C GLU A 57 14.85 4.03 2.63
N HIS A 58 13.94 4.81 2.02
CA HIS A 58 13.27 5.97 2.64
C HIS A 58 11.74 5.84 2.70
N SER A 59 11.25 4.64 2.99
CA SER A 59 9.81 4.38 3.10
C SER A 59 9.10 5.15 4.22
N SER A 60 9.83 5.72 5.19
CA SER A 60 9.27 6.51 6.30
C SER A 60 8.50 7.75 5.85
N HIS A 61 8.88 8.38 4.73
CA HIS A 61 8.13 9.52 4.17
C HIS A 61 6.71 9.12 3.72
N ASP A 62 6.53 7.88 3.29
CA ASP A 62 5.27 7.32 2.80
C ASP A 62 4.50 6.59 3.90
N ILE A 63 4.81 6.84 5.17
CA ILE A 63 4.16 6.20 6.30
C ILE A 63 3.65 7.28 7.26
N VAL A 64 2.33 7.29 7.45
CA VAL A 64 1.63 8.27 8.30
C VAL A 64 0.81 7.58 9.37
N LEU A 65 0.43 8.31 10.40
CA LEU A 65 -0.53 7.85 11.40
C LEU A 65 -1.92 8.37 11.07
N LEU A 66 -2.91 7.48 11.08
CA LEU A 66 -4.32 7.82 10.90
C LEU A 66 -5.11 7.28 12.10
N CYS A 67 -6.10 8.03 12.59
CA CYS A 67 -7.12 7.46 13.46
C CYS A 67 -8.10 6.62 12.62
N HIS A 68 -8.90 5.77 13.26
CA HIS A 68 -9.88 4.94 12.56
C HIS A 68 -10.79 5.73 11.58
N ALA A 69 -11.24 6.93 11.97
CA ALA A 69 -12.12 7.75 11.13
C ALA A 69 -11.44 8.25 9.83
N CYS A 70 -10.14 8.58 9.88
CA CYS A 70 -9.37 8.96 8.69
C CYS A 70 -8.84 7.74 7.93
N TYR A 71 -8.66 6.60 8.60
CA TYR A 71 -8.19 5.37 7.99
C TYR A 71 -9.21 4.80 7.00
N VAL A 72 -10.50 4.79 7.34
CA VAL A 72 -11.56 4.26 6.46
C VAL A 72 -11.52 4.86 5.05
N PRO A 73 -11.64 6.20 4.87
CA PRO A 73 -11.59 6.79 3.53
C PRO A 73 -10.23 6.62 2.85
N ALA A 74 -9.12 6.65 3.60
CA ALA A 74 -7.78 6.40 3.05
C ALA A 74 -7.65 4.98 2.50
N SER A 75 -8.15 3.99 3.23
CA SER A 75 -8.13 2.58 2.87
C SER A 75 -9.02 2.30 1.67
N GLU A 76 -10.23 2.86 1.64
CA GLU A 76 -11.15 2.72 0.51
C GLU A 76 -10.57 3.34 -0.77
N ALA A 77 -10.02 4.56 -0.68
CA ALA A 77 -9.37 5.22 -1.81
C ALA A 77 -8.13 4.45 -2.29
N SER A 78 -7.33 3.91 -1.36
CA SER A 78 -6.17 3.08 -1.67
C SER A 78 -6.56 1.80 -2.40
N GLN A 79 -7.64 1.13 -1.96
CA GLN A 79 -8.18 -0.05 -2.64
C GLN A 79 -8.74 0.29 -4.02
N ALA A 80 -9.47 1.40 -4.16
CA ALA A 80 -9.99 1.86 -5.45
C ALA A 80 -8.86 2.18 -6.45
N MET A 81 -7.79 2.84 -5.98
CA MET A 81 -6.61 3.11 -6.81
C MET A 81 -5.91 1.82 -7.24
N ARG A 82 -5.78 0.84 -6.33
CA ARG A 82 -5.25 -0.49 -6.66
C ARG A 82 -6.08 -1.15 -7.76
N SER A 83 -7.39 -1.22 -7.61
CA SER A 83 -8.27 -1.84 -8.62
C SER A 83 -8.20 -1.11 -9.97
N ARG A 84 -8.10 0.21 -9.96
CA ARG A 84 -7.88 1.00 -11.17
C ARG A 84 -6.57 0.63 -11.88
N LEU A 85 -5.46 0.55 -11.14
CA LEU A 85 -4.16 0.17 -11.72
C LEU A 85 -4.18 -1.25 -12.31
N LEU A 86 -4.83 -2.19 -11.63
CA LEU A 86 -4.99 -3.55 -12.15
C LEU A 86 -5.83 -3.57 -13.43
N MET A 87 -6.92 -2.80 -13.48
CA MET A 87 -7.76 -2.66 -14.66
C MET A 87 -7.02 -2.01 -15.83
N GLU A 88 -6.30 -0.90 -15.61
CA GLU A 88 -5.48 -0.22 -16.61
C GLU A 88 -4.40 -1.15 -17.17
N CYS A 89 -3.83 -2.01 -16.32
CA CYS A 89 -2.89 -3.03 -16.73
C CYS A 89 -3.57 -4.23 -17.43
N SER A 90 -4.89 -4.27 -17.59
CA SER A 90 -5.64 -5.43 -18.10
C SER A 90 -5.38 -6.73 -17.30
N ILE A 91 -5.26 -6.60 -15.99
CA ILE A 91 -5.13 -7.72 -15.06
C ILE A 91 -6.53 -7.99 -14.50
N ALA A 92 -7.08 -9.17 -14.79
CA ALA A 92 -8.38 -9.55 -14.26
C ALA A 92 -8.29 -9.62 -12.73
N GLU A 93 -8.99 -8.72 -12.04
CA GLU A 93 -9.30 -8.95 -10.64
C GLU A 93 -10.21 -10.18 -10.60
N CYS A 94 -9.77 -11.20 -9.88
CA CYS A 94 -10.43 -12.48 -9.76
C CYS A 94 -11.80 -12.32 -9.08
N ASN A 95 -12.82 -11.85 -9.81
CA ASN A 95 -14.23 -12.00 -9.47
C ASN A 95 -14.69 -13.44 -9.76
N GLY A 96 -13.88 -14.42 -9.35
CA GLY A 96 -14.27 -15.82 -9.27
C GLY A 96 -14.28 -16.66 -10.55
N LEU A 97 -14.01 -16.11 -11.74
CA LEU A 97 -14.20 -16.83 -13.01
C LEU A 97 -12.93 -17.45 -13.62
N ASP A 98 -11.74 -16.98 -13.26
CA ASP A 98 -10.49 -17.61 -13.71
C ASP A 98 -9.87 -18.47 -12.59
N VAL A 99 -9.76 -19.77 -12.86
CA VAL A 99 -9.15 -20.76 -11.94
C VAL A 99 -7.65 -20.50 -11.75
N ASN A 100 -6.98 -19.86 -12.71
CA ASN A 100 -5.55 -19.55 -12.66
C ASN A 100 -5.24 -18.27 -11.87
N ALA A 101 -6.26 -17.48 -11.52
CA ALA A 101 -6.10 -16.24 -10.75
C ALA A 101 -6.21 -16.44 -9.22
N ARG A 102 -6.61 -17.63 -8.75
CA ARG A 102 -6.74 -17.93 -7.33
C ARG A 102 -5.41 -18.46 -6.78
N ARG A 103 -4.92 -17.86 -5.69
CA ARG A 103 -3.72 -18.32 -4.97
C ARG A 103 -3.80 -19.78 -4.50
N PHE A 104 -5.01 -20.24 -4.22
CA PHE A 104 -5.29 -21.59 -3.75
C PHE A 104 -6.45 -22.19 -4.54
N HIS A 105 -6.33 -23.47 -4.85
CA HIS A 105 -7.46 -24.31 -5.19
C HIS A 105 -7.84 -25.17 -3.99
N ILE A 106 -9.02 -25.78 -4.06
CA ILE A 106 -9.49 -26.71 -3.04
C ILE A 106 -9.20 -28.11 -3.55
N ASP A 107 -8.50 -28.90 -2.75
CA ASP A 107 -8.34 -30.32 -2.99
C ASP A 107 -9.62 -31.04 -2.56
N ASP A 108 -10.38 -31.51 -3.54
CA ASP A 108 -11.67 -32.18 -3.32
C ASP A 108 -11.52 -33.41 -2.43
N LYS A 109 -10.40 -34.15 -2.51
CA LYS A 109 -10.18 -35.33 -1.67
C LYS A 109 -9.98 -34.93 -0.22
N LYS A 110 -9.18 -33.89 0.05
CA LYS A 110 -9.01 -33.33 1.40
C LYS A 110 -10.31 -32.78 1.96
N MET A 111 -11.10 -32.09 1.12
CA MET A 111 -12.39 -31.55 1.52
C MET A 111 -13.38 -32.66 1.87
N GLN A 112 -13.46 -33.72 1.07
CA GLN A 112 -14.31 -34.88 1.31
C GLN A 112 -13.91 -35.63 2.59
N ALA A 113 -12.62 -35.88 2.78
CA ALA A 113 -12.09 -36.53 3.97
C ALA A 113 -12.37 -35.72 5.24
N ARG A 114 -12.15 -34.40 5.20
CA ARG A 114 -12.47 -33.50 6.31
C ARG A 114 -13.96 -33.48 6.63
N GLY A 115 -14.82 -33.45 5.61
CA GLY A 115 -16.27 -33.51 5.77
C GLY A 115 -16.74 -34.84 6.38
N ALA A 116 -16.16 -35.95 5.92
CA ALA A 116 -16.42 -37.29 6.46
C ALA A 116 -15.99 -37.41 7.93
N ALA A 117 -14.76 -36.98 8.25
CA ALA A 117 -14.24 -36.96 9.60
C ALA A 117 -15.08 -36.07 10.55
N SER A 118 -15.55 -34.92 10.06
CA SER A 118 -16.46 -34.05 10.82
C SER A 118 -17.79 -34.76 11.13
N ALA A 119 -18.33 -35.51 10.17
CA ALA A 119 -19.59 -36.24 10.34
C ALA A 119 -19.47 -37.38 11.36
N LEU A 120 -18.32 -38.07 11.44
CA LEU A 120 -18.07 -39.18 12.36
C LEU A 120 -18.11 -38.78 13.85
N ARG A 121 -17.97 -37.49 14.16
CA ARG A 121 -18.13 -36.94 15.52
C ARG A 121 -19.58 -36.92 16.01
N HIS A 122 -20.56 -37.06 15.11
CA HIS A 122 -21.97 -37.04 15.51
C HIS A 122 -22.37 -38.35 16.22
N PRO A 123 -22.88 -38.28 17.47
CA PRO A 123 -23.19 -39.48 18.27
C PRO A 123 -24.27 -40.37 17.63
N HIS A 124 -25.24 -39.78 16.93
CA HIS A 124 -26.40 -40.47 16.37
C HIS A 124 -26.33 -40.67 14.85
N LEU A 125 -25.12 -40.77 14.29
CA LEU A 125 -24.94 -41.05 12.87
C LEU A 125 -25.42 -42.49 12.55
N PRO A 126 -26.32 -42.68 11.56
CA PRO A 126 -26.75 -44.01 11.12
C PRO A 126 -25.58 -44.91 10.75
N HIS A 127 -25.69 -46.22 11.03
CA HIS A 127 -24.58 -47.17 10.91
C HIS A 127 -24.05 -47.30 9.48
N ASP A 128 -24.94 -47.34 8.49
CA ASP A 128 -24.64 -47.33 7.06
C ASP A 128 -23.86 -46.08 6.64
N VAL A 129 -24.29 -44.91 7.12
CA VAL A 129 -23.62 -43.63 6.84
C VAL A 129 -22.27 -43.56 7.54
N ARG A 130 -22.15 -44.08 8.77
CA ARG A 130 -20.89 -44.13 9.52
C ARG A 130 -19.85 -44.95 8.76
N LEU A 131 -20.19 -46.18 8.34
CA LEU A 131 -19.29 -47.02 7.55
C LEU A 131 -18.82 -46.33 6.26
N ALA A 132 -19.74 -45.68 5.53
CA ALA A 132 -19.40 -44.95 4.32
C ALA A 132 -18.45 -43.77 4.59
N LYS A 133 -18.62 -43.05 5.69
CA LYS A 133 -17.72 -41.94 6.07
C LYS A 133 -16.37 -42.43 6.57
N GLU A 134 -16.32 -43.53 7.31
CA GLU A 134 -15.05 -44.14 7.71
C GLU A 134 -14.25 -44.64 6.50
N ALA A 135 -14.91 -45.23 5.50
CA ALA A 135 -14.24 -45.65 4.25
C ALA A 135 -13.57 -44.47 3.52
N VAL A 136 -14.25 -43.33 3.43
CA VAL A 136 -13.67 -42.09 2.84
C VAL A 136 -12.44 -41.61 3.61
N VAL A 137 -12.46 -41.68 4.94
CA VAL A 137 -11.31 -41.28 5.77
C VAL A 137 -10.16 -42.30 5.63
N ARG A 138 -10.45 -43.60 5.61
CA ARG A 138 -9.47 -44.69 5.42
C ARG A 138 -8.77 -44.56 4.07
N GLU A 139 -9.54 -44.42 2.99
CA GLU A 139 -9.01 -44.23 1.64
C GLU A 139 -8.09 -43.02 1.56
N PHE A 140 -8.49 -41.89 2.17
CA PHE A 140 -7.73 -40.67 2.14
C PHE A 140 -6.41 -40.75 2.94
N LEU A 141 -6.43 -41.38 4.12
CA LEU A 141 -5.24 -41.57 4.96
C LEU A 141 -4.37 -42.75 4.52
N GLY A 142 -4.82 -43.55 3.55
CA GLY A 142 -4.13 -44.77 3.12
C GLY A 142 -4.14 -45.88 4.17
N ILE A 143 -5.16 -45.89 5.05
CA ILE A 143 -5.33 -46.91 6.09
C ILE A 143 -6.07 -48.10 5.45
N PRO A 144 -5.52 -49.31 5.47
CA PRO A 144 -6.18 -50.47 4.90
C PRO A 144 -7.38 -50.93 5.74
N ASP A 145 -8.33 -51.61 5.10
CA ASP A 145 -9.65 -51.96 5.68
C ASP A 145 -9.58 -52.92 6.87
N ASP A 146 -8.46 -53.61 7.05
CA ASP A 146 -8.19 -54.54 8.15
C ASP A 146 -7.70 -53.82 9.43
N VAL A 147 -7.43 -52.52 9.36
CA VAL A 147 -7.00 -51.69 10.48
C VAL A 147 -8.16 -50.83 11.01
N GLU A 148 -8.39 -50.87 12.32
CA GLU A 148 -9.39 -50.02 12.97
C GLU A 148 -9.00 -48.54 12.87
N LEU A 149 -9.98 -47.71 12.52
CA LEU A 149 -9.79 -46.26 12.42
C LEU A 149 -9.79 -45.66 13.84
N THR A 150 -8.70 -45.03 14.25
CA THR A 150 -8.60 -44.47 15.60
C THR A 150 -9.26 -43.09 15.68
N PRO A 151 -9.66 -42.63 16.89
CA PRO A 151 -10.14 -41.26 17.08
C PRO A 151 -9.13 -40.19 16.63
N ASP A 152 -7.83 -40.49 16.73
CA ASP A 152 -6.75 -39.58 16.33
C ASP A 152 -6.67 -39.46 14.80
N ASP A 153 -6.90 -40.54 14.05
CA ASP A 153 -6.96 -40.52 12.58
C ASP A 153 -8.12 -39.64 12.09
N VAL A 154 -9.28 -39.76 12.75
CA VAL A 154 -10.46 -38.92 12.46
C VAL A 154 -10.14 -37.45 12.73
N GLU A 155 -9.46 -37.14 13.84
CA GLU A 155 -9.09 -35.76 14.16
C GLU A 155 -8.03 -35.20 13.19
N ALA A 156 -7.07 -36.01 12.76
CA ALA A 156 -6.08 -35.64 11.76
C ALA A 156 -6.73 -35.28 10.41
N ALA A 157 -7.68 -36.10 9.94
CA ALA A 157 -8.42 -35.81 8.71
C ALA A 157 -9.32 -34.56 8.84
N ARG A 158 -9.91 -34.31 10.03
CA ARG A 158 -10.81 -33.17 10.28
C ARG A 158 -10.09 -31.82 10.30
N THR A 159 -8.88 -31.80 10.86
CA THR A 159 -8.10 -30.57 11.07
C THR A 159 -7.28 -30.17 9.84
N MET A 160 -7.24 -31.02 8.82
CA MET A 160 -6.53 -30.75 7.58
C MET A 160 -7.04 -29.51 6.84
N ASP A 161 -6.11 -28.72 6.30
CA ASP A 161 -6.44 -27.62 5.37
C ASP A 161 -6.62 -28.17 3.95
N PRO A 162 -7.83 -28.10 3.37
CA PRO A 162 -8.05 -28.53 1.99
C PRO A 162 -7.51 -27.53 0.96
N LYS A 163 -7.03 -26.35 1.38
CA LYS A 163 -6.46 -25.36 0.46
C LYS A 163 -5.06 -25.80 0.02
N VAL A 164 -4.88 -25.91 -1.30
CA VAL A 164 -3.59 -26.22 -1.91
C VAL A 164 -3.15 -25.03 -2.75
N ALA A 165 -1.92 -24.58 -2.53
CA ALA A 165 -1.34 -23.48 -3.29
C ALA A 165 -1.25 -23.87 -4.77
N VAL A 166 -1.64 -22.96 -5.65
CA VAL A 166 -1.48 -23.15 -7.09
C VAL A 166 0.01 -22.94 -7.42
N ASP A 167 0.60 -23.92 -8.10
CA ASP A 167 1.99 -23.82 -8.54
C ASP A 167 2.13 -22.71 -9.61
N GLY A 168 3.21 -21.95 -9.51
CA GLY A 168 3.43 -20.79 -10.39
C GLY A 168 2.48 -19.60 -10.19
N TYR A 169 1.72 -19.53 -9.10
CA TYR A 169 0.86 -18.38 -8.81
C TYR A 169 1.69 -17.08 -8.68
N VAL A 170 1.39 -16.11 -9.53
CA VAL A 170 1.94 -14.75 -9.45
C VAL A 170 0.86 -13.81 -8.93
N PRO A 171 1.10 -13.07 -7.82
CA PRO A 171 0.14 -12.09 -7.33
C PRO A 171 -0.15 -10.99 -8.38
N PRO A 172 -1.41 -10.54 -8.52
CA PRO A 172 -1.78 -9.48 -9.45
C PRO A 172 -0.92 -8.21 -9.33
N ASP A 173 -0.57 -7.85 -8.11
CA ASP A 173 0.26 -6.68 -7.81
C ASP A 173 1.68 -6.80 -8.39
N VAL A 174 2.25 -8.01 -8.40
CA VAL A 174 3.56 -8.28 -9.02
C VAL A 174 3.44 -8.14 -10.54
N THR A 175 2.42 -8.75 -11.14
CA THR A 175 2.14 -8.61 -12.58
C THR A 175 1.93 -7.15 -12.97
N CYS A 176 1.28 -6.36 -12.13
CA CYS A 176 1.08 -4.92 -12.32
C CYS A 176 2.41 -4.16 -12.35
N ILE A 177 3.29 -4.38 -11.38
CA ILE A 177 4.66 -3.79 -11.36
C ILE A 177 5.43 -4.16 -12.63
N THR A 178 5.35 -5.43 -13.07
CA THR A 178 6.01 -5.88 -14.31
C THR A 178 5.44 -5.17 -15.54
N ARG A 179 4.11 -5.08 -15.69
CA ARG A 179 3.47 -4.41 -16.84
C ARG A 179 3.72 -2.90 -16.86
N LEU A 180 3.80 -2.27 -15.69
CA LEU A 180 4.17 -0.86 -15.53
C LEU A 180 5.69 -0.62 -15.65
N ARG A 181 6.49 -1.68 -15.84
CA ARG A 181 7.95 -1.65 -15.95
C ARG A 181 8.61 -0.90 -14.79
N LEU A 182 8.17 -1.21 -13.57
CA LEU A 182 8.60 -0.57 -12.32
C LEU A 182 9.66 -1.39 -11.55
N SER A 183 10.03 -2.58 -12.05
CA SER A 183 11.10 -3.42 -11.50
C SER A 183 12.30 -3.46 -12.45
N GLU A 184 13.49 -3.74 -11.93
CA GLU A 184 14.73 -3.81 -12.74
C GLU A 184 14.61 -4.86 -13.84
N GLU A 185 14.07 -6.04 -13.53
CA GLU A 185 13.83 -7.12 -14.48
C GLU A 185 12.91 -6.68 -15.63
N SER A 186 11.81 -5.99 -15.32
CA SER A 186 10.84 -5.54 -16.34
C SER A 186 11.28 -4.31 -17.13
N ALA A 187 12.28 -3.57 -16.64
CA ALA A 187 12.78 -2.35 -17.25
C ALA A 187 14.08 -2.58 -18.03
N GLU A 188 14.45 -3.83 -18.28
CA GLU A 188 15.62 -4.16 -19.08
C GLU A 188 15.53 -3.48 -20.47
N GLY A 189 16.61 -2.79 -20.85
CA GLY A 189 16.69 -2.01 -22.07
C GLY A 189 16.19 -0.56 -21.97
N ASP A 190 15.57 -0.15 -20.85
CA ASP A 190 15.25 1.25 -20.62
C ASP A 190 16.47 2.02 -20.12
N ALA A 191 16.58 3.29 -20.50
CA ALA A 191 17.47 4.21 -19.80
C ALA A 191 17.01 4.32 -18.34
N GLY A 192 17.96 4.25 -17.40
CA GLY A 192 17.67 4.23 -15.96
C GLY A 192 16.69 5.33 -15.53
N GLU A 193 16.90 6.55 -16.03
CA GLU A 193 16.08 7.75 -15.79
C GLU A 193 14.59 7.55 -16.12
N VAL A 194 14.27 6.82 -17.19
CA VAL A 194 12.88 6.60 -17.61
C VAL A 194 12.15 5.72 -16.61
N MET A 195 12.80 4.68 -16.11
CA MET A 195 12.22 3.84 -15.07
C MET A 195 12.08 4.61 -13.75
N GLU A 196 13.07 5.43 -13.38
CA GLU A 196 12.99 6.23 -12.16
C GLU A 196 11.80 7.19 -12.21
N GLN A 197 11.58 7.83 -13.38
CA GLN A 197 10.43 8.70 -13.60
C GLN A 197 9.10 7.94 -13.41
N ARG A 198 8.96 6.73 -13.96
CA ARG A 198 7.76 5.91 -13.76
C ARG A 198 7.54 5.53 -12.29
N VAL A 199 8.61 5.18 -11.56
CA VAL A 199 8.50 4.87 -10.12
C VAL A 199 8.10 6.13 -9.34
N PHE A 200 8.66 7.28 -9.68
CA PHE A 200 8.29 8.55 -9.07
C PHE A 200 6.82 8.87 -9.30
N GLU A 201 6.34 8.81 -10.54
CA GLU A 201 4.93 9.05 -10.90
C GLU A 201 3.99 8.07 -10.18
N PHE A 202 4.39 6.79 -10.10
CA PHE A 202 3.65 5.78 -9.37
C PHE A 202 3.49 6.16 -7.89
N VAL A 203 4.60 6.49 -7.20
CA VAL A 203 4.58 6.89 -5.79
C VAL A 203 3.82 8.20 -5.58
N LEU A 204 4.00 9.18 -6.46
CA LEU A 204 3.28 10.45 -6.44
C LEU A 204 1.77 10.22 -6.55
N GLY A 205 1.32 9.33 -7.43
CA GLY A 205 -0.09 8.98 -7.54
C GLY A 205 -0.70 8.49 -6.21
N TRP A 206 0.03 7.64 -5.47
CA TRP A 206 -0.41 7.17 -4.16
C TRP A 206 -0.43 8.28 -3.10
N ARG A 207 0.56 9.17 -3.12
CA ARG A 207 0.59 10.36 -2.23
C ARG A 207 -0.59 11.29 -2.52
N LEU A 208 -0.88 11.56 -3.78
CA LEU A 208 -2.05 12.35 -4.18
C LEU A 208 -3.37 11.68 -3.78
N CYS A 209 -3.45 10.35 -3.87
CA CYS A 209 -4.63 9.60 -3.40
C CYS A 209 -4.88 9.80 -1.90
N LEU A 210 -3.83 9.79 -1.05
CA LEU A 210 -3.97 10.14 0.37
C LEU A 210 -4.46 11.59 0.54
N LEU A 211 -3.84 12.54 -0.16
CA LEU A 211 -4.17 13.95 -0.03
C LEU A 211 -5.64 14.23 -0.38
N GLU A 212 -6.15 13.61 -1.45
CA GLU A 212 -7.55 13.79 -1.86
C GLU A 212 -8.53 13.10 -0.90
N SER A 213 -8.22 11.89 -0.46
CA SER A 213 -9.12 11.09 0.37
C SER A 213 -9.20 11.55 1.82
N VAL A 214 -8.08 12.00 2.41
CA VAL A 214 -7.99 12.37 3.83
C VAL A 214 -7.97 13.88 4.04
N LYS A 215 -7.50 14.65 3.05
CA LYS A 215 -7.28 16.11 3.16
C LYS A 215 -6.53 16.47 4.45
N PRO A 216 -5.32 15.90 4.65
CA PRO A 216 -4.66 15.95 5.93
C PRO A 216 -4.23 17.38 6.29
N ARG A 217 -4.46 17.75 7.56
CA ARG A 217 -4.16 19.09 8.09
C ARG A 217 -2.93 19.14 9.00
N PHE A 218 -2.40 17.97 9.35
CA PHE A 218 -1.37 17.80 10.37
C PHE A 218 -0.23 16.88 9.90
N LEU A 219 0.09 16.92 8.60
CA LEU A 219 1.29 16.28 8.08
C LEU A 219 2.55 16.87 8.76
N PRO A 220 3.63 16.09 8.92
CA PRO A 220 4.88 16.60 9.46
C PRO A 220 5.44 17.75 8.62
N ASN A 221 6.19 18.65 9.26
CA ASN A 221 6.80 19.78 8.56
C ASN A 221 7.80 19.27 7.52
N GLY A 222 7.75 19.81 6.30
CA GLY A 222 8.58 19.33 5.18
C GLY A 222 8.11 18.03 4.54
N TRP A 223 6.94 17.49 4.93
CA TRP A 223 6.29 16.46 4.14
C TRP A 223 5.83 17.06 2.80
N ASP A 224 6.20 16.42 1.70
CA ASP A 224 5.88 16.87 0.36
C ASP A 224 5.51 15.67 -0.53
N ALA A 225 4.43 15.82 -1.29
CA ALA A 225 4.00 14.82 -2.25
C ALA A 225 5.05 14.59 -3.34
N GLN A 226 5.79 15.62 -3.74
CA GLN A 226 6.78 15.59 -4.81
C GLN A 226 8.20 15.26 -4.33
N ARG A 227 8.39 14.99 -3.03
CA ARG A 227 9.72 14.65 -2.51
C ARG A 227 10.30 13.45 -3.25
N SER A 228 11.56 13.55 -3.66
CA SER A 228 12.25 12.48 -4.36
C SER A 228 12.22 11.17 -3.57
N ILE A 229 12.10 10.06 -4.29
CA ILE A 229 12.20 8.70 -3.77
C ILE A 229 13.65 8.21 -3.66
N ARG A 230 14.62 9.01 -4.12
CA ARG A 230 16.06 8.73 -4.03
C ARG A 230 16.62 9.02 -2.64
N LYS A 231 17.76 8.39 -2.37
CA LYS A 231 18.66 8.77 -1.29
C LYS A 231 19.38 10.06 -1.63
N HIS A 232 19.74 10.77 -0.57
CA HIS A 232 20.30 12.11 -0.47
C HIS A 232 21.68 12.32 -1.15
N ASP A 233 21.83 12.02 -2.45
CA ASP A 233 23.00 12.43 -3.26
C ASP A 233 22.73 13.71 -4.08
N ASP A 234 21.49 14.19 -4.15
CA ASP A 234 21.13 15.37 -4.94
C ASP A 234 21.02 16.67 -4.09
N LEU A 235 21.90 16.85 -3.09
CA LEU A 235 22.10 18.19 -2.49
C LEU A 235 22.67 19.22 -3.50
N PHE A 236 23.06 18.77 -4.70
CA PHE A 236 23.54 19.62 -5.79
C PHE A 236 23.05 19.11 -7.15
N GLY A 237 21.75 19.20 -7.42
CA GLY A 237 21.20 19.07 -8.77
C GLY A 237 19.90 19.88 -8.88
N PRO A 238 19.67 20.64 -9.96
CA PRO A 238 18.46 21.44 -10.08
C PRO A 238 17.28 20.46 -10.11
N GLY A 239 16.34 20.66 -9.18
CA GLY A 239 15.04 20.01 -9.25
C GLY A 239 14.52 20.17 -10.67
N VAL A 240 14.02 19.08 -11.24
CA VAL A 240 13.56 18.96 -12.63
C VAL A 240 12.87 20.24 -13.07
N GLU A 241 13.56 21.08 -13.85
CA GLU A 241 12.96 22.26 -14.45
C GLU A 241 12.01 21.78 -15.54
N GLY A 242 10.71 21.97 -15.34
CA GLY A 242 9.76 21.85 -16.44
C GLY A 242 8.43 21.21 -16.12
N ILE A 243 7.67 21.72 -15.14
CA ILE A 243 6.20 21.74 -15.25
C ILE A 243 5.75 23.12 -14.79
N ALA A 244 5.37 23.96 -15.77
CA ALA A 244 4.91 25.32 -15.55
C ALA A 244 3.71 25.35 -14.58
N ALA A 245 3.87 26.08 -13.48
CA ALA A 245 2.81 26.42 -12.55
C ALA A 245 1.77 27.32 -13.26
N ALA A 246 0.70 26.71 -13.78
CA ALA A 246 -0.53 27.41 -14.06
C ALA A 246 -1.32 27.55 -12.75
N GLY A 247 -1.52 28.79 -12.30
CA GLY A 247 -2.41 29.08 -11.17
C GLY A 247 -1.81 29.99 -10.11
N ARG A 248 -1.38 31.20 -10.49
CA ARG A 248 -1.18 32.28 -9.51
C ARG A 248 -2.49 33.08 -9.43
N ILE A 249 -3.15 33.00 -8.28
CA ILE A 249 -4.26 33.87 -7.90
C ILE A 249 -3.67 35.27 -7.64
N PRO A 250 -4.21 36.37 -8.20
CA PRO A 250 -3.69 37.70 -7.93
C PRO A 250 -4.19 38.21 -6.57
N GLU A 251 -3.28 38.44 -5.63
CA GLU A 251 -3.55 39.25 -4.44
C GLU A 251 -3.55 40.74 -4.83
N GLY A 252 -4.63 41.42 -4.45
CA GLY A 252 -4.84 42.84 -4.69
C GLY A 252 -3.87 43.70 -3.89
N SER A 253 -3.28 44.67 -4.58
CA SER A 253 -2.45 45.71 -3.97
C SER A 253 -3.30 46.90 -3.57
N ASP A 254 -3.56 47.06 -2.28
CA ASP A 254 -3.90 48.35 -1.68
C ASP A 254 -2.62 49.19 -1.55
N SER A 255 -2.49 50.25 -2.35
CA SER A 255 -1.48 51.28 -2.16
C SER A 255 -2.15 52.62 -1.91
N ASN A 256 -2.29 52.93 -0.62
CA ASN A 256 -2.60 54.25 -0.12
C ASN A 256 -1.29 55.05 -0.04
N SER A 257 -1.13 56.07 -0.87
CA SER A 257 -0.14 57.13 -0.66
C SER A 257 -0.63 58.42 -1.28
N THR A 258 -1.24 59.22 -0.41
CA THR A 258 -1.41 60.67 -0.55
C THR A 258 -0.04 61.33 -0.73
N ASN A 259 0.14 62.07 -1.82
CA ASN A 259 1.01 63.23 -1.82
C ASN A 259 0.33 64.39 -2.55
N ASN A 260 0.31 65.50 -1.83
CA ASN A 260 -0.32 66.78 -2.13
C ASN A 260 0.60 67.61 -3.05
N ILE A 261 0.04 68.41 -3.97
CA ILE A 261 0.39 69.82 -4.24
C ILE A 261 -0.35 70.33 -5.50
N ASN A 262 -1.23 71.30 -5.22
CA ASN A 262 -1.89 72.35 -6.01
C ASN A 262 -1.32 72.73 -7.40
N ASN A 263 -2.22 73.00 -8.35
CA ASN A 263 -2.59 74.38 -8.72
C ASN A 263 -3.74 74.47 -9.77
N ASN A 264 -4.89 74.97 -9.30
CA ASN A 264 -5.66 76.11 -9.80
C ASN A 264 -5.91 76.29 -11.32
N THR A 265 -7.17 76.21 -11.78
CA THR A 265 -7.90 77.35 -12.41
C THR A 265 -9.36 77.03 -12.84
N LYS A 266 -10.28 77.90 -12.40
CA LYS A 266 -11.48 78.46 -13.07
C LYS A 266 -12.63 77.57 -13.60
N HIS A 267 -13.81 77.72 -12.98
CA HIS A 267 -15.08 78.26 -13.53
C HIS A 267 -16.25 77.75 -12.64
N ASP A 268 -16.90 78.58 -11.82
CA ASP A 268 -17.99 79.54 -12.11
C ASP A 268 -19.40 78.91 -12.13
N VAL A 269 -20.36 79.67 -11.57
CA VAL A 269 -21.83 79.60 -11.69
C VAL A 269 -22.63 78.72 -10.69
N SER A 270 -23.11 79.40 -9.64
CA SER A 270 -24.52 79.58 -9.23
C SER A 270 -25.54 78.44 -9.40
N ARG A 271 -26.07 77.89 -8.30
CA ARG A 271 -27.41 78.18 -7.75
C ARG A 271 -27.68 77.36 -6.50
#